data_AF-A0A250X4T8-F1
#
_entry.id   AF-A0A250X4T8-F1
#
_cell.length_a   1.000
_cell.length_b   1.000
_cell.length_c   1.000
_cell.angle_alpha   90.00
_cell.angle_beta   90.00
_cell.angle_gamma   90.00
#
_symmetry.space_group_name_H-M   'P 1'
#
loop_
_entity.id
_entity.type
_entity.pdbx_description
1 polymer ?
#
loop_
_entity_poly.entity_id
_entity_poly.type
_entity_poly.pdbx_seq_one_letter_code
_entity_poly.pdbx_strand_id
1 'polypeptide(L)'
;MKHMDRITSKPSKTSALRYCSTQPFLSSSLKFLDSRYPHRIASVRYLNPDIYTSESVGANTCAECSGKGHVLCPACSGSGCLQRGGYNKRITLRLNRILGSKWTAMQETMGWRHFRVVQQCRLQPNAESSKNKNSSQSKPTVFLLMQASCDNNAQLWVNADVLRDRQRWAAGWLLMSEMADPDRTLAGSGALCRVCTASGICTCPQCGASGVALIDL
;
A
#
# COMPACT_ATOMS: atom_id res chain seq x y z
N MET A 1 6.78 31.34 48.66
CA MET A 1 8.16 30.87 48.93
C MET A 1 8.53 29.81 47.90
N LYS A 2 9.58 30.11 47.09
CA LYS A 2 10.38 29.21 46.22
C LYS A 2 9.59 28.53 45.07
N HIS A 3 9.54 29.09 43.84
CA HIS A 3 10.60 29.29 42.84
C HIS A 3 11.38 28.01 42.53
N MET A 4 11.29 27.51 41.28
CA MET A 4 12.42 27.31 40.35
C MET A 4 11.96 26.56 39.08
N ASP A 5 11.93 27.31 37.98
CA ASP A 5 12.06 26.81 36.61
C ASP A 5 13.40 26.11 36.41
N ARG A 6 13.46 25.14 35.48
CA ARG A 6 14.73 24.75 34.86
C ARG A 6 14.58 24.49 33.37
N ILE A 7 14.95 25.52 32.61
CA ILE A 7 15.34 25.47 31.21
C ILE A 7 16.84 25.18 31.14
N THR A 8 17.24 24.18 30.35
CA THR A 8 18.59 24.01 29.76
C THR A 8 18.50 22.88 28.73
N SER A 9 19.12 22.83 27.56
CA SER A 9 19.78 23.74 26.62
C SER A 9 20.27 22.80 25.49
N LYS A 10 20.21 23.24 24.22
CA LYS A 10 20.75 22.52 23.04
C LYS A 10 22.25 22.19 23.21
N PRO A 11 22.76 21.28 22.38
CA PRO A 11 23.92 21.66 21.58
C PRO A 11 23.68 21.46 20.07
N SER A 12 24.05 22.49 19.31
CA SER A 12 24.42 22.43 17.90
C SER A 12 25.92 22.14 17.79
N LYS A 13 26.37 21.46 16.72
CA LYS A 13 27.48 21.89 15.84
C LYS A 13 27.98 20.76 14.88
N THR A 14 28.18 21.18 13.63
CA THR A 14 29.23 20.82 12.63
C THR A 14 29.40 19.36 12.18
N SER A 15 29.19 19.05 10.90
CA SER A 15 30.12 19.23 9.76
C SER A 15 31.23 18.16 9.71
N ALA A 16 31.18 17.32 8.68
CA ALA A 16 32.36 16.89 7.94
C ALA A 16 31.91 16.18 6.64
N LEU A 17 31.98 16.92 5.54
CA LEU A 17 32.15 16.36 4.20
C LEU A 17 33.45 15.55 4.18
N ARG A 18 33.42 14.32 3.65
CA ARG A 18 34.61 13.66 3.10
C ARG A 18 34.32 13.20 1.68
N TYR A 19 34.88 13.97 0.76
CA TYR A 19 35.35 13.48 -0.53
C TYR A 19 36.30 12.29 -0.30
N CYS A 20 36.14 11.22 -1.07
CA CYS A 20 37.26 10.36 -1.39
C CYS A 20 37.22 10.05 -2.89
N SER A 21 38.29 10.50 -3.53
CA SER A 21 38.61 10.48 -4.95
C SER A 21 39.49 9.26 -5.25
N THR A 22 39.42 8.75 -6.49
CA THR A 22 40.49 8.07 -7.27
C THR A 22 41.00 6.71 -6.74
N GLN A 23 41.25 5.64 -7.52
CA GLN A 23 41.77 5.48 -8.90
C GLN A 23 41.34 4.15 -9.57
N PRO A 24 41.49 4.03 -10.90
CA PRO A 24 41.30 2.79 -11.67
C PRO A 24 42.53 1.87 -11.66
N PHE A 25 42.27 0.56 -11.73
CA PHE A 25 43.27 -0.51 -11.89
C PHE A 25 43.75 -0.59 -13.35
N LEU A 26 45.07 -0.47 -13.55
CA LEU A 26 45.80 -0.90 -14.75
C LEU A 26 46.36 -2.30 -14.50
N SER A 27 46.24 -3.22 -15.46
CA SER A 27 47.09 -4.41 -15.67
C SER A 27 46.50 -5.21 -16.84
N SER A 28 47.22 -5.81 -17.78
CA SER A 28 48.60 -5.77 -18.24
C SER A 28 48.60 -6.37 -19.65
N SER A 29 49.51 -5.90 -20.49
CA SER A 29 49.81 -6.44 -21.81
C SER A 29 50.44 -7.83 -21.70
N LEU A 30 49.91 -8.82 -22.42
CA LEU A 30 50.60 -10.08 -22.69
C LEU A 30 50.83 -10.19 -24.20
N LYS A 31 52.10 -10.08 -24.58
CA LYS A 31 52.60 -10.41 -25.92
C LYS A 31 52.95 -11.89 -25.93
N PHE A 32 52.33 -12.67 -26.80
CA PHE A 32 52.86 -13.97 -27.22
C PHE A 32 53.25 -13.88 -28.69
N LEU A 33 54.56 -13.91 -28.91
CA LEU A 33 55.18 -14.32 -30.16
C LEU A 33 55.26 -15.85 -30.12
N ASP A 34 54.61 -16.54 -31.06
CA ASP A 34 55.15 -17.82 -31.51
C ASP A 34 55.39 -17.73 -33.03
N SER A 35 56.64 -18.04 -33.33
CA SER A 35 57.31 -18.03 -34.61
C SER A 35 57.24 -19.46 -35.14
N ARG A 36 56.37 -19.69 -36.13
CA ARG A 36 56.42 -20.85 -37.04
C ARG A 36 55.39 -20.62 -38.14
N TYR A 37 55.77 -20.93 -39.39
CA TYR A 37 55.02 -20.82 -40.67
C TYR A 37 55.26 -19.54 -41.50
N PRO A 38 56.22 -19.58 -42.44
CA PRO A 38 56.38 -18.58 -43.48
C PRO A 38 55.51 -18.93 -44.71
N HIS A 39 54.98 -17.89 -45.35
CA HIS A 39 54.28 -17.88 -46.65
C HIS A 39 52.79 -18.29 -46.67
N ARG A 40 51.94 -17.35 -46.25
CA ARG A 40 50.69 -17.01 -46.97
C ARG A 40 50.29 -15.58 -46.60
N ILE A 41 50.44 -14.66 -47.55
CA ILE A 41 49.85 -13.32 -47.44
C ILE A 41 48.34 -13.50 -47.65
N ALA A 42 47.62 -13.75 -46.55
CA ALA A 42 46.18 -13.55 -46.52
C ALA A 42 45.96 -12.08 -46.13
N SER A 43 45.38 -11.29 -47.02
CA SER A 43 44.93 -9.94 -46.71
C SER A 43 43.79 -10.03 -45.71
N VAL A 44 44.10 -9.96 -44.42
CA VAL A 44 43.11 -9.79 -43.36
C VAL A 44 42.61 -8.36 -43.48
N ARG A 45 41.43 -8.18 -44.07
CA ARG A 45 40.66 -6.95 -43.86
C ARG A 45 40.26 -6.97 -42.39
N TYR A 46 40.86 -6.08 -41.60
CA TYR A 46 40.32 -5.72 -40.30
C TYR A 46 38.93 -5.11 -40.56
N LEU A 47 37.88 -5.90 -40.36
CA LEU A 47 36.58 -5.34 -40.03
C LEU A 47 36.77 -4.72 -38.65
N ASN A 48 36.62 -3.40 -38.58
CA ASN A 48 36.54 -2.66 -37.32
C ASN A 48 35.59 -3.41 -36.37
N PRO A 49 36.02 -3.82 -35.16
CA PRO A 49 35.08 -4.26 -34.14
C PRO A 49 34.33 -3.07 -33.52
N ASP A 50 34.71 -1.84 -33.87
CA ASP A 50 34.00 -0.62 -33.48
C ASP A 50 32.88 -0.35 -34.48
N ILE A 51 31.77 -1.05 -34.26
CA ILE A 51 30.36 -0.61 -34.35
C ILE A 51 29.55 -1.90 -34.09
N TYR A 52 29.67 -2.45 -32.88
CA TYR A 52 28.44 -2.87 -32.23
C TYR A 52 27.86 -1.57 -31.68
N THR A 53 27.24 -0.78 -32.55
CA THR A 53 26.07 -0.01 -32.12
C THR A 53 25.24 -1.06 -31.44
N SER A 54 25.17 -1.02 -30.10
CA SER A 54 24.09 -1.65 -29.40
C SER A 54 22.86 -1.09 -30.07
N GLU A 55 22.31 -1.84 -31.01
CA GLU A 55 20.91 -1.73 -31.37
C GLU A 55 20.25 -1.65 -30.02
N SER A 56 19.68 -0.49 -29.75
CA SER A 56 18.66 -0.35 -28.74
C SER A 56 17.60 -1.35 -29.15
N VAL A 57 17.76 -2.60 -28.70
CA VAL A 57 16.69 -3.57 -28.60
C VAL A 57 15.63 -2.77 -27.91
N GLY A 58 14.58 -2.42 -28.66
CA GLY A 58 13.51 -1.56 -28.19
C GLY A 58 13.02 -2.19 -26.92
N ALA A 59 13.51 -1.67 -25.80
CA ALA A 59 13.32 -2.24 -24.49
C ALA A 59 11.88 -1.92 -24.20
N ASN A 60 10.99 -2.84 -24.57
CA ASN A 60 9.56 -2.67 -24.43
C ASN A 60 9.33 -2.25 -22.99
N THR A 61 8.80 -1.04 -22.81
CA THR A 61 8.59 -0.50 -21.47
C THR A 61 7.69 -1.46 -20.72
N CYS A 62 8.01 -1.70 -19.46
CA CYS A 62 7.22 -2.61 -18.63
C CYS A 62 5.78 -2.10 -18.61
N ALA A 63 4.82 -2.90 -19.07
CA ALA A 63 3.42 -2.51 -19.20
C ALA A 63 2.80 -2.09 -17.85
N GLU A 64 3.22 -2.73 -16.75
CA GLU A 64 2.71 -2.50 -15.40
C GLU A 64 3.14 -1.15 -14.82
N CYS A 65 4.41 -0.76 -14.99
CA CYS A 65 4.94 0.49 -14.44
C CYS A 65 5.16 1.59 -15.49
N SER A 66 4.87 1.30 -16.76
CA SER A 66 5.08 2.19 -17.92
C SER A 66 6.51 2.76 -17.97
N GLY A 67 7.51 1.95 -17.65
CA GLY A 67 8.92 2.39 -17.66
C GLY A 67 9.44 3.00 -16.36
N LYS A 68 8.61 3.21 -15.33
CA LYS A 68 9.03 3.88 -14.08
C LYS A 68 9.87 3.02 -13.14
N GLY A 69 9.83 1.69 -13.29
CA GLY A 69 10.45 0.73 -12.36
C GLY A 69 9.76 0.61 -11.00
N HIS A 70 8.75 1.43 -10.71
CA HIS A 70 7.98 1.40 -9.46
C HIS A 70 6.48 1.54 -9.74
N VAL A 71 5.69 1.02 -8.81
CA VAL A 71 4.23 1.10 -8.81
C VAL A 71 3.75 1.69 -7.49
N LEU A 72 2.51 2.18 -7.44
CA LEU A 72 1.89 2.56 -6.17
C LEU A 72 1.85 1.34 -5.24
N CYS A 73 2.17 1.55 -3.97
CA CYS A 73 2.17 0.48 -3.00
C CYS A 73 0.75 -0.12 -2.87
N PRO A 74 0.56 -1.43 -3.13
CA PRO A 74 -0.77 -2.04 -3.14
C PRO A 74 -1.46 -2.10 -1.77
N ALA A 75 -0.67 -1.96 -0.68
CA ALA A 75 -1.16 -1.97 0.68
C ALA A 75 -1.77 -0.62 1.11
N CYS A 76 -1.15 0.50 0.69
CA CYS A 76 -1.58 1.85 1.06
C CYS A 76 -2.14 2.66 -0.12
N SER A 77 -2.11 2.12 -1.33
CA SER A 77 -2.56 2.80 -2.55
C SER A 77 -1.88 4.15 -2.81
N GLY A 78 -0.59 4.26 -2.48
CA GLY A 78 0.18 5.49 -2.72
C GLY A 78 0.34 6.45 -1.54
N SER A 79 -0.42 6.28 -0.46
CA SER A 79 -0.44 7.26 0.64
C SER A 79 0.75 7.15 1.62
N GLY A 80 1.49 6.04 1.62
CA GLY A 80 2.52 5.75 2.62
C GLY A 80 1.98 5.34 4.00
N CYS A 81 0.69 5.55 4.26
CA CYS A 81 0.01 5.19 5.51
C CYS A 81 -1.15 4.23 5.24
N LEU A 82 -1.37 3.29 6.14
CA LEU A 82 -2.53 2.41 6.02
C LEU A 82 -3.82 3.18 6.30
N GLN A 83 -4.90 2.77 5.65
CA GLN A 83 -6.23 3.26 5.97
C GLN A 83 -6.63 2.86 7.39
N ARG A 84 -7.68 3.49 7.94
CA ARG A 84 -8.19 3.15 9.29
C ARG A 84 -8.42 1.65 9.41
N GLY A 85 -7.89 1.07 10.49
CA GLY A 85 -7.89 -0.37 10.80
C GLY A 85 -6.85 -1.21 10.03
N GLY A 86 -5.80 -0.56 9.50
CA GLY A 86 -4.54 -1.20 9.10
C GLY A 86 -4.63 -1.99 7.79
N TYR A 87 -3.95 -3.14 7.75
CA TYR A 87 -3.85 -3.99 6.56
C TYR A 87 -5.17 -4.65 6.14
N ASN A 88 -6.09 -4.82 7.07
CA ASN A 88 -7.39 -5.38 6.76
C ASN A 88 -8.23 -4.29 6.09
N LYS A 89 -8.56 -4.42 4.81
CA LYS A 89 -9.37 -3.40 4.11
C LYS A 89 -10.86 -3.42 4.50
N ARG A 90 -11.31 -4.52 5.12
CA ARG A 90 -12.71 -4.76 5.51
C ARG A 90 -12.83 -5.15 6.97
N ILE A 91 -13.99 -4.90 7.56
CA ILE A 91 -14.32 -5.38 8.90
C ILE A 91 -14.84 -6.82 8.81
N THR A 92 -14.25 -7.73 9.59
CA THR A 92 -14.75 -9.10 9.73
C THR A 92 -15.96 -9.11 10.66
N LEU A 93 -17.16 -9.08 10.08
CA LEU A 93 -18.41 -9.10 10.83
C LEU A 93 -18.78 -10.52 11.27
N ARG A 94 -18.71 -10.80 12.57
CA ARG A 94 -19.12 -12.08 13.17
C ARG A 94 -20.58 -11.97 13.65
N LEU A 95 -21.53 -12.31 12.78
CA LEU A 95 -22.97 -12.17 13.05
C LEU A 95 -23.46 -12.93 14.29
N ASN A 96 -22.78 -14.00 14.72
CA ASN A 96 -23.16 -14.74 15.94
C ASN A 96 -22.80 -13.99 17.24
N ARG A 97 -21.96 -12.95 17.18
CA ARG A 97 -21.52 -12.15 18.34
C ARG A 97 -21.76 -10.65 18.10
N ILE A 98 -22.76 -10.32 17.28
CA ILE A 98 -23.02 -8.94 16.87
C ILE A 98 -23.89 -8.18 17.88
N LEU A 99 -24.76 -8.87 18.62
CA LEU A 99 -25.56 -8.26 19.67
C LEU A 99 -24.66 -7.67 20.76
N GLY A 100 -24.95 -6.45 21.20
CA GLY A 100 -24.15 -5.70 22.17
C GLY A 100 -22.86 -5.09 21.61
N SER A 101 -22.52 -5.35 20.34
CA SER A 101 -21.33 -4.75 19.73
C SER A 101 -21.49 -3.23 19.56
N LYS A 102 -20.37 -2.52 19.67
CA LYS A 102 -20.27 -1.06 19.64
C LYS A 102 -19.79 -0.60 18.28
N TRP A 103 -20.36 0.48 17.77
CA TRP A 103 -20.10 0.99 16.43
C TRP A 103 -20.14 2.51 16.38
N THR A 104 -19.14 3.10 15.73
CA THR A 104 -19.10 4.54 15.50
C THR A 104 -19.46 4.85 14.05
N ALA A 105 -20.48 5.69 13.84
CA ALA A 105 -20.82 6.24 12.54
C ALA A 105 -19.85 7.37 12.17
N MET A 106 -19.25 7.27 10.98
CA MET A 106 -18.28 8.23 10.48
C MET A 106 -18.96 9.54 10.02
N GLN A 107 -20.22 9.44 9.61
CA GLN A 107 -21.11 10.57 9.41
C GLN A 107 -22.14 10.59 10.54
N GLU A 108 -22.45 11.79 11.03
CA GLU A 108 -23.50 11.97 12.02
C GLU A 108 -24.83 11.43 11.50
N THR A 109 -25.47 10.59 12.30
CA THR A 109 -26.71 9.90 11.94
C THR A 109 -27.72 10.20 13.03
N MET A 110 -28.81 10.88 12.70
CA MET A 110 -29.86 11.30 13.66
C MET A 110 -29.32 12.14 14.85
N GLY A 111 -28.27 12.93 14.65
CA GLY A 111 -27.63 13.68 15.74
C GLY A 111 -26.57 12.89 16.54
N TRP A 112 -26.36 11.61 16.20
CA TRP A 112 -25.54 10.69 16.99
C TRP A 112 -24.46 10.00 16.15
N ARG A 113 -23.40 9.55 16.83
CA ARG A 113 -22.29 8.80 16.21
C ARG A 113 -22.03 7.45 16.89
N HIS A 114 -22.31 7.31 18.18
CA HIS A 114 -22.01 6.08 18.92
C HIS A 114 -23.25 5.22 19.08
N PHE A 115 -23.29 4.08 18.39
CA PHE A 115 -24.40 3.14 18.41
C PHE A 115 -24.00 1.76 18.93
N ARG A 116 -24.91 1.10 19.65
CA ARG A 116 -24.80 -0.32 20.03
C ARG A 116 -25.86 -1.14 19.31
N VAL A 117 -25.52 -2.38 18.96
CA VAL A 117 -26.49 -3.31 18.38
C VAL A 117 -27.36 -3.88 19.51
N VAL A 118 -28.67 -3.68 19.45
CA VAL A 118 -29.61 -4.21 20.47
C VAL A 118 -30.46 -5.36 19.96
N GLN A 119 -30.69 -5.45 18.65
CA GLN A 119 -31.48 -6.52 18.04
C GLN A 119 -30.90 -6.92 16.69
N GLN A 120 -31.09 -8.19 16.34
CA GLN A 120 -30.74 -8.75 15.03
C GLN A 120 -31.98 -9.43 14.45
N CYS A 121 -32.33 -9.08 13.22
CA CYS A 121 -33.40 -9.71 12.45
C CYS A 121 -32.80 -10.41 11.22
N ARG A 122 -33.24 -11.64 10.93
CA ARG A 122 -32.79 -12.40 9.76
C ARG A 122 -33.99 -12.61 8.83
N LEU A 123 -33.89 -12.11 7.62
CA LEU A 123 -34.85 -12.36 6.55
C LEU A 123 -34.35 -13.54 5.71
N GLN A 124 -35.18 -14.56 5.57
CA GLN A 124 -34.89 -15.66 4.68
C GLN A 124 -34.99 -15.19 3.22
N PRO A 125 -34.12 -15.69 2.32
CA PRO A 125 -34.30 -15.45 0.90
C PRO A 125 -35.63 -16.07 0.46
N ASN A 126 -36.41 -15.35 -0.35
CA ASN A 126 -37.62 -15.90 -0.93
C ASN A 126 -37.28 -17.08 -1.88
N ALA A 127 -38.21 -18.02 -2.05
CA ALA A 127 -38.01 -19.22 -2.87
C ALA A 127 -37.58 -18.92 -4.33
N GLU A 128 -37.87 -17.71 -4.82
CA GLU A 128 -37.55 -17.24 -6.16
C GLU A 128 -36.08 -16.81 -6.32
N SER A 129 -35.47 -16.19 -5.29
CA SER A 129 -34.03 -15.87 -5.26
C SER A 129 -33.14 -17.10 -5.05
N SER A 130 -33.72 -18.21 -4.58
CA SER A 130 -33.04 -19.50 -4.41
C SER A 130 -32.82 -20.28 -5.72
N LYS A 131 -33.43 -19.86 -6.84
CA LYS A 131 -33.38 -20.62 -8.10
C LYS A 131 -32.04 -20.51 -8.83
N ASN A 132 -31.20 -19.55 -8.45
CA ASN A 132 -29.90 -19.32 -9.08
C ASN A 132 -28.78 -19.78 -8.14
N LYS A 133 -28.43 -21.07 -8.20
CA LYS A 133 -27.41 -21.73 -7.34
C LYS A 133 -26.00 -21.12 -7.45
N ASN A 134 -25.75 -20.30 -8.48
CA ASN A 134 -24.49 -19.58 -8.69
C ASN A 134 -24.55 -18.10 -8.25
N SER A 135 -25.70 -17.63 -7.73
CA SER A 135 -25.88 -16.27 -7.23
C SER A 135 -25.62 -16.21 -5.74
N SER A 136 -24.84 -15.23 -5.30
CA SER A 136 -24.62 -14.89 -3.88
C SER A 136 -25.91 -14.50 -3.12
N GLN A 137 -27.08 -14.53 -3.76
CA GLN A 137 -28.40 -14.22 -3.20
C GLN A 137 -29.03 -15.33 -2.35
N SER A 138 -28.38 -16.48 -2.17
CA SER A 138 -28.87 -17.54 -1.27
C SER A 138 -28.60 -17.26 0.23
N LYS A 139 -27.88 -16.18 0.57
CA LYS A 139 -27.62 -15.82 1.97
C LYS A 139 -28.79 -15.05 2.58
N PRO A 140 -29.15 -15.34 3.84
CA PRO A 140 -30.17 -14.57 4.55
C PRO A 140 -29.70 -13.13 4.73
N THR A 141 -30.55 -12.18 4.39
CA THR A 141 -30.31 -10.77 4.65
C THR A 141 -30.46 -10.52 6.14
N VAL A 142 -29.47 -9.89 6.76
CA VAL A 142 -29.48 -9.60 8.20
C VAL A 142 -29.60 -8.11 8.43
N PHE A 143 -30.57 -7.72 9.24
CA PHE A 143 -30.74 -6.35 9.72
C PHE A 143 -30.41 -6.25 11.20
N LEU A 144 -29.85 -5.12 11.60
CA LEU A 144 -29.41 -4.84 12.96
C LEU A 144 -30.11 -3.57 13.44
N LEU A 145 -30.76 -3.64 14.59
CA LEU A 145 -31.27 -2.47 15.29
C LEU A 145 -30.11 -1.85 16.06
N MET A 146 -29.74 -0.65 15.65
CA MET A 146 -28.70 0.17 16.25
C MET A 146 -29.38 1.19 17.16
N GLN A 147 -28.94 1.30 18.41
CA GLN A 147 -29.43 2.28 19.37
C GLN A 147 -28.28 3.23 19.74
N ALA A 148 -28.53 4.53 19.73
CA ALA A 148 -27.53 5.50 20.17
C ALA A 148 -27.19 5.29 21.66
N SER A 149 -25.92 5.45 22.01
CA SER A 149 -25.46 5.18 23.38
C SER A 149 -25.89 6.26 24.38
N CYS A 150 -26.11 7.48 23.89
CA CYS A 150 -26.50 8.64 24.70
C CYS A 150 -28.01 8.90 24.67
N ASP A 151 -28.76 8.25 23.78
CA ASP A 151 -30.21 8.41 23.65
C ASP A 151 -30.86 7.09 23.22
N ASN A 152 -31.65 6.51 24.12
CA ASN A 152 -32.32 5.23 23.87
C ASN A 152 -33.45 5.34 22.84
N ASN A 153 -33.96 6.55 22.56
CA ASN A 153 -35.02 6.79 21.59
C ASN A 153 -34.48 6.87 20.16
N ALA A 154 -33.21 7.26 19.99
CA ALA A 154 -32.56 7.28 18.69
C ALA A 154 -32.16 5.86 18.26
N GLN A 155 -33.02 5.24 17.46
CA GLN A 155 -32.84 3.89 16.95
C GLN A 155 -32.97 3.86 15.43
N LEU A 156 -32.17 3.00 14.78
CA LEU A 156 -32.24 2.79 13.35
C LEU A 156 -31.90 1.36 12.96
N TRP A 157 -32.58 0.85 11.95
CA TRP A 157 -32.27 -0.45 11.35
C TRP A 157 -31.22 -0.28 10.24
N VAL A 158 -30.13 -1.04 10.30
CA VAL A 158 -29.13 -1.13 9.23
C VAL A 158 -29.05 -2.54 8.67
N ASN A 159 -28.77 -2.66 7.37
CA ASN A 159 -28.30 -3.93 6.82
C ASN A 159 -26.90 -4.23 7.39
N ALA A 160 -26.69 -5.44 7.91
CA ALA A 160 -25.42 -5.84 8.49
C ALA A 160 -24.21 -5.65 7.54
N ASP A 161 -24.42 -5.76 6.22
CA ASP A 161 -23.35 -5.59 5.25
C ASP A 161 -22.84 -4.14 5.15
N VAL A 162 -23.64 -3.12 5.53
CA VAL A 162 -23.15 -1.73 5.56
C VAL A 162 -22.12 -1.51 6.66
N LEU A 163 -22.13 -2.30 7.73
CA LEU A 163 -21.13 -2.24 8.79
C LEU A 163 -19.74 -2.73 8.35
N ARG A 164 -19.63 -3.34 7.16
CA ARG A 164 -18.35 -3.74 6.57
C ARG A 164 -17.62 -2.57 5.91
N ASP A 165 -18.34 -1.50 5.60
CA ASP A 165 -17.82 -0.28 4.97
C ASP A 165 -17.20 0.65 6.02
N ARG A 166 -15.87 0.72 6.01
CA ARG A 166 -15.07 1.52 6.95
C ARG A 166 -15.18 3.03 6.75
N GLN A 167 -15.71 3.46 5.61
CA GLN A 167 -15.97 4.87 5.36
C GLN A 167 -17.25 5.33 6.06
N ARG A 168 -18.16 4.40 6.37
CA ARG A 168 -19.44 4.70 7.04
C ARG A 168 -19.43 4.31 8.52
N TRP A 169 -18.81 3.17 8.84
CA TRP A 169 -18.85 2.58 10.17
C TRP A 169 -17.48 2.10 10.63
N ALA A 170 -17.16 2.40 11.88
CA ALA A 170 -16.02 1.83 12.59
C ALA A 170 -16.51 0.93 13.73
N ALA A 171 -15.83 -0.20 13.94
CA ALA A 171 -16.10 -1.05 15.09
C ALA A 171 -15.50 -0.42 16.36
N GLY A 172 -16.24 -0.48 17.46
CA GLY A 172 -15.85 0.15 18.73
C GLY A 172 -16.24 1.63 18.82
N TRP A 173 -15.75 2.27 19.88
CA TRP A 173 -15.88 3.71 20.08
C TRP A 173 -14.65 4.42 19.54
N LEU A 174 -14.86 5.32 18.59
CA LEU A 174 -13.85 6.26 18.15
C LEU A 174 -14.07 7.62 18.80
N LEU A 175 -12.95 8.27 19.11
CA LEU A 175 -12.89 9.66 19.57
C LEU A 175 -13.10 10.63 18.39
N MET A 176 -13.48 11.87 18.69
CA MET A 176 -13.69 12.90 17.66
C MET A 176 -12.42 13.16 16.84
N SER A 177 -11.25 13.19 17.48
CA SER A 177 -9.94 13.33 16.84
C SER A 177 -9.64 12.19 15.86
N GLU A 178 -10.09 10.97 16.17
CA GLU A 178 -9.92 9.81 15.31
C GLU A 178 -10.90 9.80 14.13
N MET A 179 -11.99 10.57 14.19
CA MET A 179 -12.97 10.71 13.11
C MET A 179 -12.66 11.87 12.17
N ALA A 180 -12.17 13.00 12.71
CA ALA A 180 -12.00 14.27 12.01
C ALA A 180 -10.88 14.29 10.95
N ASP A 181 -10.09 13.23 10.81
CA ASP A 181 -8.98 13.16 9.86
C ASP A 181 -9.26 12.28 8.64
N PRO A 182 -10.21 12.60 7.72
CA PRO A 182 -10.14 12.05 6.38
C PRO A 182 -9.09 12.76 5.52
N ASP A 183 -8.67 13.98 5.90
CA ASP A 183 -7.86 14.89 5.07
C ASP A 183 -6.84 15.75 5.86
N ARG A 184 -6.13 15.16 6.85
CA ARG A 184 -4.83 15.72 7.27
C ARG A 184 -3.77 15.32 6.25
N THR A 185 -3.82 16.06 5.16
CA THR A 185 -2.82 16.33 4.13
C THR A 185 -1.38 15.88 4.50
N LEU A 186 -0.81 14.99 3.68
CA LEU A 186 0.62 14.63 3.55
C LEU A 186 1.31 13.72 4.59
N ALA A 187 0.70 13.34 5.72
CA ALA A 187 1.26 12.28 6.59
C ALA A 187 0.16 11.62 7.42
N GLY A 188 -0.14 10.36 7.11
CA GLY A 188 -1.30 9.65 7.62
C GLY A 188 -1.44 9.56 9.13
N SER A 189 -2.69 9.76 9.57
CA SER A 189 -3.18 9.36 10.90
C SER A 189 -3.38 7.83 11.00
N GLY A 190 -3.10 7.08 9.94
CA GLY A 190 -3.03 5.61 9.98
C GLY A 190 -1.60 5.12 10.17
N ALA A 191 -1.45 3.91 10.72
CA ALA A 191 -0.13 3.30 10.91
C ALA A 191 0.71 3.35 9.62
N LEU A 192 2.00 3.69 9.75
CA LEU A 192 2.92 3.72 8.63
C LEU A 192 2.88 2.37 7.90
N CYS A 193 2.79 2.43 6.57
CA CYS A 193 2.76 1.23 5.76
C CYS A 193 4.14 0.57 5.81
N ARG A 194 4.25 -0.61 6.42
CA ARG A 194 5.52 -1.35 6.51
C ARG A 194 5.95 -1.98 5.18
N VAL A 195 5.05 -2.06 4.19
CA VAL A 195 5.36 -2.65 2.87
C VAL A 195 6.19 -1.69 2.03
N CYS A 196 5.87 -0.38 2.08
CA CYS A 196 6.62 0.66 1.38
C CYS A 196 7.43 1.55 2.32
N THR A 197 7.46 1.24 3.62
CA THR A 197 8.13 2.05 4.65
C THR A 197 7.75 3.54 4.54
N ALA A 198 6.45 3.80 4.41
CA ALA A 198 5.87 5.12 4.24
C ALA A 198 6.18 5.89 2.94
N SER A 199 6.87 5.29 1.96
CA SER A 199 7.16 5.96 0.68
C SER A 199 5.94 6.09 -0.24
N GLY A 200 4.92 5.26 -0.03
CA GLY A 200 3.77 5.17 -0.94
C GLY A 200 4.04 4.38 -2.23
N ILE A 201 5.29 4.02 -2.53
CA ILE A 201 5.68 3.33 -3.76
C ILE A 201 6.41 2.02 -3.46
N CYS A 202 6.26 1.03 -4.34
CA CYS A 202 6.95 -0.26 -4.28
C CYS A 202 7.67 -0.52 -5.60
N THR A 203 8.75 -1.30 -5.55
CA THR A 203 9.42 -1.79 -6.76
C THR A 203 8.43 -2.57 -7.61
N CYS A 204 8.46 -2.35 -8.93
CA CYS A 204 7.55 -3.04 -9.83
C CYS A 204 7.85 -4.56 -9.80
N PRO A 205 6.86 -5.42 -9.48
CA PRO A 205 7.07 -6.86 -9.36
C PRO A 205 7.38 -7.52 -10.71
N GLN A 206 6.98 -6.89 -11.82
CA GLN A 206 7.15 -7.43 -13.18
C GLN A 206 8.53 -7.14 -13.80
N CYS A 207 9.24 -6.10 -13.34
CA CYS A 207 10.53 -5.73 -13.92
C CYS A 207 11.65 -5.54 -12.88
N GLY A 208 11.37 -5.74 -11.58
CA GLY A 208 12.39 -5.64 -10.54
C GLY A 208 13.10 -4.28 -10.48
N ALA A 209 12.37 -3.20 -10.80
CA ALA A 209 12.86 -1.83 -10.95
C ALA A 209 13.60 -1.47 -12.23
N SER A 210 13.77 -2.39 -13.19
CA SER A 210 14.42 -2.08 -14.47
C SER A 210 13.59 -1.15 -15.38
N GLY A 211 12.27 -1.14 -15.22
CA GLY A 211 11.35 -0.41 -16.11
C GLY A 211 11.18 -1.04 -17.49
N VAL A 212 11.86 -2.16 -17.75
CA VAL A 212 11.85 -2.87 -19.03
C VAL A 212 11.13 -4.20 -18.88
N ALA A 213 10.41 -4.64 -19.90
CA ALA A 213 9.80 -5.97 -19.92
C ALA A 213 10.87 -7.06 -19.75
N LEU A 214 10.73 -7.89 -18.71
CA LEU A 214 11.52 -9.11 -18.60
C LEU A 214 11.04 -10.05 -19.71
N ILE A 215 11.93 -10.31 -20.67
CA ILE A 215 11.70 -11.33 -21.70
C ILE A 215 12.15 -12.64 -21.04
N ASP A 216 11.21 -13.51 -20.69
CA ASP A 216 11.55 -14.88 -20.27
C ASP A 216 12.15 -15.59 -21.49
N LEU A 217 13.46 -15.93 -21.41
CA LEU A 217 14.20 -16.71 -22.40
C LEU A 217 14.09 -18.21 -22.12
#